data_AF-A0A1S1T8Q3-F1
#
_entry.id   AF-A0A1S1T8Q3-F1
#
_cell.length_a   1.000
_cell.length_b   1.000
_cell.length_c   1.000
_cell.angle_alpha   90.00
_cell.angle_beta   90.00
_cell.angle_gamma   90.00
#
_symmetry.space_group_name_H-M   'P 1'
#
loop_
_entity.id
_entity.type
_entity.pdbx_description
1 polymer ?
#
loop_
_entity_poly.entity_id
_entity_poly.type
_entity_poly.pdbx_seq_one_letter_code
_entity_poly.pdbx_strand_id
1 'polypeptide(L)'
;MQRISPANYLSYALACRWLRSLTYVHHAQSGDDLMPFLFRDFNTTCGIMELRYVPRVRDASSKEELRTLPHALEPPIPFQKVSVEAYRATEPFDYVILCQSPGYTPVEADALIPIFQDYVDFERDDRQGFPSLRVHPSGKGGLR
;
A
#
# COMPACT_ATOMS: atom_id res chain seq x y z
N MET A 1 9.54 18.81 -10.40
CA MET A 1 9.21 18.01 -9.20
C MET A 1 8.77 16.64 -9.70
N GLN A 2 9.46 15.54 -9.34
CA GLN A 2 9.05 14.20 -9.73
C GLN A 2 7.90 13.73 -8.84
N ARG A 3 6.84 13.17 -9.43
CA ARG A 3 5.75 12.54 -8.68
C ARG A 3 6.15 11.13 -8.28
N ILE A 4 5.76 10.71 -7.08
CA ILE A 4 5.89 9.32 -6.65
C ILE A 4 4.93 8.43 -7.45
N SER A 5 5.38 7.24 -7.83
CA SER A 5 4.52 6.26 -8.50
C SER A 5 3.39 5.81 -7.55
N PRO A 6 2.14 5.64 -8.03
CA PRO A 6 1.05 5.11 -7.21
C PRO A 6 1.38 3.77 -6.54
N ALA A 7 2.20 2.94 -7.19
CA ALA A 7 2.66 1.66 -6.64
C ALA A 7 3.53 1.80 -5.36
N ASN A 8 4.01 3.02 -5.04
CA ASN A 8 4.89 3.28 -3.91
C ASN A 8 4.21 4.07 -2.76
N TYR A 9 2.91 4.38 -2.87
CA TYR A 9 2.21 5.20 -1.87
C TYR A 9 2.17 4.54 -0.48
N LEU A 10 1.97 3.21 -0.43
CA LEU A 10 1.97 2.48 0.84
C LEU A 10 3.33 2.55 1.54
N SER A 11 4.42 2.30 0.81
CA SER A 11 5.79 2.41 1.32
C SER A 11 6.11 3.83 1.80
N TYR A 12 5.59 4.85 1.10
CA TYR A 12 5.71 6.24 1.52
C TYR A 12 4.96 6.54 2.82
N ALA A 13 3.71 6.09 2.96
CA ALA A 13 2.92 6.28 4.19
C ALA A 13 3.58 5.61 5.42
N LEU A 14 4.19 4.44 5.21
CA LEU A 14 5.00 3.74 6.22
C LEU A 14 6.24 4.56 6.60
N ALA A 15 6.98 5.10 5.63
CA ALA A 15 8.16 5.95 5.87
C ALA A 15 7.79 7.25 6.62
N CYS A 16 6.63 7.84 6.30
CA CYS A 16 6.11 9.01 7.01
C CYS A 16 5.52 8.68 8.39
N ARG A 17 5.54 7.40 8.80
CA ARG A 17 5.04 6.90 10.09
C ARG A 17 3.55 7.17 10.30
N TRP A 18 2.79 7.29 9.22
CA TRP A 18 1.33 7.40 9.26
C TRP A 18 0.68 6.06 9.57
N LEU A 19 1.37 4.97 9.23
CA LEU A 19 0.99 3.60 9.52
C LEU A 19 2.04 2.98 10.45
N ARG A 20 1.58 2.39 11.56
CA ARG A 20 2.46 1.79 12.58
C ARG A 20 2.86 0.35 12.30
N SER A 21 2.08 -0.36 11.48
CA SER A 21 2.24 -1.79 11.19
C SER A 21 1.53 -2.14 9.88
N LEU A 22 1.94 -3.23 9.22
CA LEU A 22 1.33 -3.71 7.99
C LEU A 22 1.06 -5.23 8.04
N THR A 23 -0.20 -5.61 7.87
CA THR A 23 -0.58 -6.99 7.54
C THR A 23 -0.86 -7.08 6.05
N TYR A 24 0.01 -7.78 5.33
CA TYR A 24 -0.11 -8.02 3.90
C TYR A 24 -0.83 -9.35 3.67
N VAL A 25 -2.11 -9.25 3.31
CA VAL A 25 -2.96 -10.39 2.94
C VAL A 25 -2.80 -10.67 1.44
N HIS A 26 -2.48 -11.90 1.07
CA HIS A 26 -2.24 -12.27 -0.32
C HIS A 26 -2.98 -13.53 -0.74
N HIS A 27 -3.27 -13.67 -2.04
CA HIS A 27 -3.90 -14.86 -2.59
C HIS A 27 -2.91 -16.03 -2.62
N ALA A 28 -3.36 -17.28 -2.49
CA ALA A 28 -2.46 -18.44 -2.54
C ALA A 28 -1.69 -18.58 -3.88
N GLN A 29 -2.25 -18.04 -4.96
CA GLN A 29 -1.65 -18.05 -6.29
C GLN A 29 -0.88 -16.76 -6.63
N SER A 30 -0.76 -15.80 -5.71
CA SER A 30 0.05 -14.61 -5.97
C SER A 30 1.54 -14.94 -5.98
N GLY A 31 2.30 -14.25 -6.82
CA GLY A 31 3.76 -14.25 -6.73
C GLY A 31 4.27 -13.64 -5.41
N ASP A 32 5.59 -13.69 -5.20
CA ASP A 32 6.25 -12.96 -4.11
C ASP A 32 6.85 -11.66 -4.62
N ASP A 33 6.07 -10.59 -4.55
CA ASP A 33 6.47 -9.26 -5.01
C ASP A 33 7.14 -8.43 -3.88
N LEU A 34 7.48 -9.06 -2.76
CA LEU A 34 8.15 -8.36 -1.66
C LEU A 34 9.57 -7.97 -2.05
N MET A 35 9.85 -6.68 -2.02
CA MET A 35 11.19 -6.16 -2.26
C MET A 35 12.05 -6.30 -0.99
N PRO A 36 13.10 -7.14 -0.98
CA PRO A 36 13.93 -7.37 0.22
C PRO A 36 14.52 -6.10 0.82
N PHE A 37 14.75 -5.08 -0.01
CA PHE A 37 15.29 -3.78 0.41
C PHE A 37 14.43 -3.04 1.45
N LEU A 38 13.14 -3.37 1.57
CA LEU A 38 12.23 -2.78 2.55
C LEU A 38 12.28 -3.46 3.93
N PHE A 39 13.03 -4.55 4.06
CA PHE A 39 13.04 -5.40 5.25
C PHE A 39 14.39 -5.35 5.97
N ARG A 40 14.35 -5.63 7.28
CA ARG A 40 15.55 -5.81 8.08
C ARG A 40 16.40 -6.94 7.49
N ASP A 41 17.72 -6.70 7.44
CA ASP A 41 18.71 -7.66 6.90
C ASP A 41 18.40 -8.21 5.51
N PHE A 42 17.58 -7.50 4.72
CA PHE A 42 17.10 -7.94 3.43
C PHE A 42 16.34 -9.29 3.47
N ASN A 43 15.70 -9.60 4.59
CA ASN A 43 14.94 -10.82 4.80
C ASN A 43 13.42 -10.54 4.84
N THR A 44 12.70 -10.92 3.80
CA THR A 44 11.24 -10.72 3.69
C THR A 44 10.41 -11.54 4.70
N THR A 45 11.03 -12.52 5.37
CA THR A 45 10.36 -13.40 6.35
C THR A 45 10.59 -12.98 7.81
N CYS A 46 11.41 -11.96 8.08
CA CYS A 46 11.77 -11.57 9.45
C CYS A 46 10.63 -10.88 10.23
N GLY A 47 9.53 -10.54 9.55
CA GLY A 47 8.38 -9.86 10.15
C GLY A 47 8.63 -8.38 10.50
N ILE A 48 9.73 -7.80 10.03
CA ILE A 48 10.12 -6.43 10.32
C ILE A 48 10.49 -5.70 9.04
N MET A 49 9.67 -4.72 8.67
CA MET A 49 10.04 -3.72 7.69
C MET A 49 10.95 -2.67 8.33
N GLU A 50 12.01 -2.29 7.63
CA GLU A 50 12.99 -1.31 8.10
C GLU A 50 13.45 -0.48 6.90
N LEU A 51 12.79 0.67 6.72
CA LEU A 51 12.94 1.48 5.53
C LEU A 51 14.25 2.25 5.57
N ARG A 52 14.87 2.43 4.41
CA ARG A 52 16.20 3.03 4.26
C ARG A 52 16.11 4.34 3.50
N TYR A 53 16.58 5.42 4.10
CA TYR A 53 16.87 6.65 3.40
C TYR A 53 18.27 6.57 2.80
N VAL A 54 18.35 6.50 1.46
CA VAL A 54 19.61 6.42 0.71
C VAL A 54 19.81 7.73 -0.06
N PRO A 55 20.63 8.68 0.43
CA PRO A 55 20.82 9.98 -0.22
C PRO A 55 21.35 9.86 -1.65
N ARG A 56 22.16 8.82 -1.90
CA ARG A 56 22.85 8.56 -3.18
C ARG A 56 22.24 7.39 -3.94
N VAL A 57 20.92 7.17 -3.83
CA VAL A 57 20.22 6.03 -4.46
C VAL A 57 20.48 5.92 -5.98
N ARG A 58 20.70 7.05 -6.65
CA ARG A 58 20.94 7.14 -8.10
C ARG A 58 22.32 6.62 -8.52
N ASP A 59 23.23 6.47 -7.57
CA ASP A 59 24.59 6.01 -7.83
C ASP A 59 24.68 4.48 -7.86
N ALA A 60 23.64 3.78 -7.40
CA ALA A 60 23.54 2.34 -7.52
C ALA A 60 23.14 1.93 -8.94
N SER A 61 23.94 1.06 -9.55
CA SER A 61 23.67 0.42 -10.84
C SER A 61 23.08 -1.00 -10.69
N SER A 62 23.12 -1.55 -9.47
CA SER A 62 22.60 -2.88 -9.13
C SER A 62 21.89 -2.90 -7.77
N LYS A 63 21.14 -3.98 -7.51
CA LYS A 63 20.50 -4.19 -6.19
C LYS A 63 21.55 -4.42 -5.11
N GLU A 64 22.64 -5.08 -5.44
CA GLU A 64 23.76 -5.38 -4.56
C GLU A 64 24.47 -4.10 -4.12
N GLU A 65 24.78 -3.19 -5.06
CA GLU A 65 25.35 -1.88 -4.74
C GLU A 65 24.43 -1.07 -3.85
N LEU A 66 23.12 -1.04 -4.17
CA LEU A 66 22.12 -0.32 -3.38
C LEU A 66 22.12 -0.76 -1.91
N ARG A 67 22.36 -2.05 -1.61
CA ARG A 67 22.44 -2.57 -0.24
C ARG A 67 23.66 -2.08 0.54
N THR A 68 24.72 -1.70 -0.15
CA THR A 68 25.99 -1.27 0.45
C THR A 68 26.12 0.24 0.60
N LEU A 69 25.26 1.01 -0.10
CA LEU A 69 25.29 2.46 -0.02
C LEU A 69 25.01 2.95 1.41
N PRO A 70 25.69 4.03 1.85
CA PRO A 70 25.39 4.67 3.12
C PRO A 70 23.92 5.09 3.19
N HIS A 71 23.26 4.72 4.28
CA HIS A 71 21.85 5.00 4.49
C HIS A 71 21.56 5.26 5.97
N ALA A 72 20.45 5.97 6.21
CA ALA A 72 19.84 6.07 7.53
C ALA A 72 18.63 5.13 7.59
N LEU A 73 18.40 4.54 8.75
CA LEU A 73 17.25 3.67 8.99
C LEU A 73 16.08 4.47 9.57
N GLU A 74 14.90 4.25 9.01
CA GLU A 74 13.65 4.60 9.68
C GLU A 74 13.36 3.59 10.82
N PRO A 75 12.50 3.96 11.79
CA PRO A 75 12.09 3.03 12.83
C PRO A 75 11.53 1.72 12.27
N PRO A 76 11.73 0.59 12.98
CA PRO A 76 11.21 -0.69 12.55
C PRO A 76 9.68 -0.72 12.59
N ILE A 77 9.09 -1.36 11.59
CA ILE A 77 7.65 -1.48 11.41
C ILE A 77 7.29 -2.97 11.45
N PRO A 78 6.43 -3.40 12.38
CA PRO A 78 5.89 -4.76 12.39
C PRO A 78 5.19 -5.08 11.07
N PHE A 79 5.56 -6.22 10.50
CA PHE A 79 5.03 -6.73 9.23
C PHE A 79 4.59 -8.18 9.36
N GLN A 80 3.43 -8.49 8.78
CA GLN A 80 2.94 -9.86 8.70
C GLN A 80 2.49 -10.16 7.28
N LYS A 81 3.08 -11.19 6.66
CA LYS A 81 2.55 -11.78 5.42
C LYS A 81 1.63 -12.94 5.81
N VAL A 82 0.41 -12.94 5.30
CA VAL A 82 -0.60 -13.97 5.59
C VAL A 82 -1.41 -14.28 4.35
N SER A 83 -1.73 -15.55 4.12
CA SER A 83 -2.58 -15.93 2.99
C SER A 83 -4.04 -15.56 3.27
N VAL A 84 -4.82 -15.33 2.22
CA VAL A 84 -6.24 -14.99 2.33
C VAL A 84 -7.04 -16.09 3.05
N GLU A 85 -6.66 -17.36 2.88
CA GLU A 85 -7.32 -18.49 3.54
C GLU A 85 -7.10 -18.48 5.06
N ALA A 86 -5.94 -18.01 5.50
CA ALA A 86 -5.54 -17.92 6.91
C ALA A 86 -5.95 -16.60 7.57
N TYR A 87 -6.19 -15.54 6.81
CA TYR A 87 -6.52 -14.23 7.36
C TYR A 87 -7.95 -14.18 7.90
N ARG A 88 -8.11 -13.71 9.14
CA ARG A 88 -9.40 -13.36 9.74
C ARG A 88 -9.24 -12.04 10.46
N ALA A 89 -10.09 -11.07 10.14
CA ALA A 89 -10.14 -9.82 10.89
C ALA A 89 -10.69 -10.13 12.30
N THR A 90 -9.96 -9.71 13.33
CA THR A 90 -10.41 -9.85 14.73
C THR A 90 -11.35 -8.72 15.14
N GLU A 91 -11.26 -7.58 14.44
CA GLU A 91 -12.02 -6.37 14.70
C GLU A 91 -12.53 -5.77 13.38
N PRO A 92 -13.62 -4.97 13.39
CA PRO A 92 -14.06 -4.22 12.22
C PRO A 92 -13.01 -3.22 11.73
N PHE A 93 -13.01 -2.94 10.43
CA PHE A 93 -12.16 -1.89 9.86
C PHE A 93 -12.79 -0.51 9.99
N ASP A 94 -11.96 0.48 10.32
CA ASP A 94 -12.38 1.88 10.41
C ASP A 94 -12.52 2.55 9.04
N TYR A 95 -11.74 2.10 8.07
CA TYR A 95 -11.67 2.65 6.72
C TYR A 95 -11.34 1.54 5.73
N VAL A 96 -11.88 1.67 4.52
CA VAL A 96 -11.48 0.85 3.38
C VAL A 96 -11.13 1.75 2.22
N ILE A 97 -9.99 1.47 1.58
CA ILE A 97 -9.45 2.28 0.49
C ILE A 97 -9.26 1.36 -0.71
N LEU A 98 -9.97 1.65 -1.79
CA LEU A 98 -9.77 1.03 -3.10
C LEU A 98 -8.93 1.97 -3.96
N CYS A 99 -7.81 1.46 -4.48
CA CYS A 99 -6.87 2.25 -5.27
C CYS A 99 -6.82 1.73 -6.71
N GLN A 100 -6.96 2.64 -7.68
CA GLN A 100 -6.68 2.32 -9.07
C GLN A 100 -5.19 2.50 -9.36
N SER A 101 -4.55 1.45 -9.90
CA SER A 101 -3.20 1.55 -10.47
C SER A 101 -3.34 1.56 -11.99
N PRO A 102 -3.16 2.70 -12.70
CA PRO A 102 -3.51 2.80 -14.11
C PRO A 102 -2.86 1.76 -15.05
N GLY A 103 -1.71 1.19 -14.65
CA GLY A 103 -1.03 0.13 -15.40
C GLY A 103 -1.47 -1.31 -15.07
N TYR A 104 -2.30 -1.51 -14.05
CA TYR A 104 -2.63 -2.84 -13.50
C TYR A 104 -4.13 -3.02 -13.17
N THR A 105 -4.84 -1.93 -12.89
CA THR A 105 -6.26 -1.90 -12.53
C THR A 105 -6.96 -0.97 -13.51
N PRO A 106 -7.55 -1.52 -14.59
CA PRO A 106 -8.23 -0.71 -15.59
C PRO A 106 -9.56 -0.16 -15.03
N VAL A 107 -10.15 0.85 -15.69
CA VAL A 107 -11.39 1.48 -15.20
C VAL A 107 -12.57 0.51 -15.17
N GLU A 108 -12.55 -0.50 -16.04
CA GLU A 108 -13.55 -1.57 -16.07
C GLU A 108 -13.57 -2.40 -14.78
N ALA A 109 -12.48 -2.40 -14.00
CA ALA A 109 -12.44 -3.05 -12.68
C ALA A 109 -13.33 -2.36 -11.64
N ASP A 110 -13.78 -1.12 -11.88
CA ASP A 110 -14.74 -0.43 -11.02
C ASP A 110 -16.09 -1.18 -10.96
N ALA A 111 -16.38 -2.05 -11.93
CA ALA A 111 -17.51 -2.98 -11.88
C ALA A 111 -17.47 -3.94 -10.67
N LEU A 112 -16.30 -4.10 -10.02
CA LEU A 112 -16.15 -4.90 -8.81
C LEU A 112 -16.48 -4.12 -7.52
N ILE A 113 -16.58 -2.79 -7.57
CA ILE A 113 -16.87 -1.98 -6.38
C ILE A 113 -18.22 -2.37 -5.74
N PRO A 114 -19.32 -2.53 -6.49
CA PRO A 114 -20.59 -2.98 -5.89
C PRO A 114 -20.49 -4.38 -5.26
N ILE A 115 -19.74 -5.30 -5.88
CA ILE A 115 -19.51 -6.64 -5.33
C ILE A 115 -18.74 -6.55 -4.02
N PHE A 116 -17.75 -5.64 -3.95
CA PHE A 116 -16.97 -5.42 -2.74
C PHE A 116 -17.82 -4.86 -1.58
N GLN A 117 -18.86 -4.06 -1.89
CA GLN A 117 -19.82 -3.55 -0.90
C GLN A 117 -20.63 -4.66 -0.23
N ASP A 118 -20.78 -5.83 -0.86
CA ASP A 118 -21.44 -6.98 -0.22
C ASP A 118 -20.61 -7.56 0.95
N TYR A 119 -19.32 -7.25 1.04
CA TYR A 119 -18.39 -7.77 2.05
C TYR A 119 -17.94 -6.74 3.07
N VAL A 120 -18.25 -5.46 2.85
CA VAL A 120 -17.84 -4.35 3.71
C VAL A 120 -19.05 -3.49 4.01
N ASP A 121 -19.35 -3.34 5.29
CA ASP A 121 -20.40 -2.44 5.76
C ASP A 121 -19.90 -0.99 5.71
N PHE A 122 -20.26 -0.29 4.64
CA PHE A 122 -19.97 1.13 4.46
C PHE A 122 -20.96 2.05 5.20
N GLU A 123 -22.05 1.50 5.74
CA GLU A 123 -23.19 2.25 6.29
C GLU A 123 -23.17 2.37 7.82
N ARG A 124 -22.08 1.94 8.48
CA ARG A 124 -21.84 2.23 9.90
C ARG A 124 -21.52 3.72 10.11
N ASP A 125 -22.56 4.54 10.06
CA ASP A 125 -22.54 5.98 10.31
C ASP A 125 -22.62 6.32 11.82
N ASP A 126 -21.87 5.60 12.65
CA ASP A 126 -21.74 5.95 14.08
C ASP A 126 -20.70 7.08 14.29
N ARG A 127 -20.13 7.63 13.21
CA ARG A 127 -19.10 8.68 13.25
C ARG A 127 -19.68 10.03 12.83
N GLN A 128 -20.20 10.78 13.80
CA GLN A 128 -20.62 12.19 13.69
C GLN A 128 -19.49 13.20 13.33
N GLY A 129 -18.44 12.80 12.59
CA GLY A 129 -17.18 13.54 12.57
C GLY A 129 -16.65 14.01 11.21
N PHE A 130 -17.15 13.53 10.06
CA PHE A 130 -16.51 13.84 8.78
C PHE A 130 -17.51 14.22 7.68
N PRO A 131 -17.33 15.37 7.01
CA PRO A 131 -18.15 15.72 5.87
C PRO A 131 -17.89 14.71 4.75
N SER A 132 -18.97 14.11 4.26
CA SER A 132 -19.01 13.14 3.19
C SER A 132 -18.08 13.50 2.03
N LEU A 133 -17.23 12.55 1.65
CA LEU A 133 -16.40 12.60 0.45
C LEU A 133 -17.32 12.80 -0.75
N ARG A 134 -17.35 14.01 -1.30
CA ARG A 134 -17.98 14.27 -2.59
C ARG A 134 -17.20 13.50 -3.65
N VAL A 135 -17.82 12.45 -4.19
CA VAL A 135 -17.43 11.88 -5.47
C VAL A 135 -17.44 13.03 -6.48
N HIS A 136 -16.27 13.45 -6.94
CA HIS A 136 -16.17 14.43 -8.00
C HIS A 136 -16.73 13.79 -9.28
N PRO A 137 -17.79 14.34 -9.89
CA PRO A 137 -18.27 13.81 -11.15
C PRO A 137 -17.21 14.04 -12.22
N SER A 138 -16.83 12.95 -12.88
CA SER A 138 -15.94 12.91 -14.04
C SER A 138 -16.28 14.03 -15.01
N GLY A 139 -15.29 14.88 -15.31
CA GLY A 139 -15.46 16.04 -16.16
C GLY A 139 -16.03 15.65 -17.52
N LYS A 140 -17.15 16.26 -17.89
CA LYS A 140 -17.68 16.23 -19.25
C LYS A 140 -16.63 16.83 -20.19
N GLY A 141 -16.13 16.02 -21.12
CA GLY A 141 -15.48 16.51 -22.33
C GLY A 141 -16.47 17.37 -23.11
N GLY A 142 -16.25 18.68 -23.10
CA GLY A 142 -16.96 19.61 -23.97
C GLY A 142 -16.22 19.72 -25.29
N LEU A 143 -16.89 19.31 -26.38
CA LEU A 143 -16.57 19.80 -27.72
C LEU A 143 -16.65 21.33 -27.72
N ARG A 144 -15.62 21.99 -28.24
CA ARG A 144 -15.69 23.14 -29.13
C ARG A 144 -14.35 23.30 -29.83
#